data_AF-A0A3C0UGF9-F1
#
_entry.id   AF-A0A3C0UGF9-F1
#
_cell.length_a   1.000
_cell.length_b   1.000
_cell.length_c   1.000
_cell.angle_alpha   90.00
_cell.angle_beta   90.00
_cell.angle_gamma   90.00
#
_symmetry.space_group_name_H-M   'P 1'
#
loop_
_entity.id
_entity.type
_entity.pdbx_description
1 polymer ?
#
loop_
_entity_poly.entity_id
_entity_poly.type
_entity_poly.pdbx_seq_one_letter_code
_entity_poly.pdbx_strand_id
1 'polypeptide(L)' 'TRPHGIHTIVSLNPIMVDGTGMCGGCRVNVANENKFACVDGPEFDAHEVDFAGLMARQRMYHNHEKQERPQGGNCKCHG' A
#
# COMPACT_ATOMS: atom_id res chain seq x y z
N THR A 1 -2.35 -17.95 -2.71
CA THR A 1 -3.69 -18.53 -2.41
C THR A 1 -4.58 -18.66 -3.64
N ARG A 2 -4.46 -17.78 -4.64
CA ARG A 2 -5.23 -17.85 -5.90
C ARG A 2 -5.29 -19.23 -6.59
N PRO A 3 -4.18 -20.01 -6.74
CA PRO A 3 -4.24 -21.32 -7.40
C PRO A 3 -5.05 -22.38 -6.64
N HIS A 4 -5.28 -22.17 -5.33
CA HIS A 4 -6.00 -23.11 -4.48
C HIS A 4 -7.47 -22.70 -4.26
N GLY A 5 -7.94 -21.62 -4.90
CA GLY A 5 -9.31 -21.12 -4.72
C GLY A 5 -9.63 -20.64 -3.31
N ILE A 6 -8.61 -20.40 -2.48
CA ILE A 6 -8.80 -19.96 -1.10
C ILE A 6 -9.13 -18.47 -1.12
N HIS A 7 -10.38 -18.13 -0.76
CA HIS A 7 -10.79 -16.74 -0.57
C HIS A 7 -9.87 -16.08 0.45
N THR A 8 -9.27 -14.95 0.06
CA THR A 8 -8.22 -14.28 0.83
C THR A 8 -8.57 -12.81 0.93
N ILE A 9 -8.78 -12.33 2.14
CA ILE A 9 -8.93 -10.90 2.42
C ILE A 9 -7.55 -10.34 2.76
N VAL A 10 -7.24 -9.16 2.24
CA VAL A 10 -5.99 -8.45 2.51
C VAL A 10 -6.28 -7.04 3.01
N SER A 11 -5.56 -6.61 4.05
CA SER A 11 -5.53 -5.22 4.47
C SER A 11 -4.45 -4.49 3.67
N LEU A 12 -4.86 -3.52 2.84
CA LEU A 12 -3.94 -2.78 1.97
C LEU A 12 -3.28 -1.62 2.71
N ASN A 13 -2.02 -1.37 2.38
CA ASN A 13 -1.21 -0.29 2.92
C ASN A 13 -0.79 0.75 1.86
N PRO A 14 -1.74 1.43 1.18
CA PRO A 14 -1.39 2.51 0.26
C PRO A 14 -0.92 3.75 1.02
N ILE A 15 -0.27 4.67 0.32
CA ILE A 15 0.07 6.00 0.85
C ILE A 15 -1.23 6.73 1.23
N MET A 16 -1.29 7.26 2.45
CA MET A 16 -2.42 8.05 2.95
C MET A 16 -1.97 9.47 3.31
N VAL A 17 -2.85 10.45 3.14
CA VAL A 17 -2.61 11.85 3.53
C VAL A 17 -3.70 12.33 4.49
N ASP A 18 -4.94 12.36 4.02
CA ASP A 18 -6.11 12.88 4.75
C ASP A 18 -6.89 11.80 5.50
N GLY A 19 -6.93 10.57 5.00
CA GLY A 19 -7.63 9.44 5.60
C GLY A 19 -9.16 9.55 5.61
N THR A 20 -9.74 10.53 4.92
CA THR A 20 -11.19 10.83 4.94
C THR A 20 -11.84 10.76 3.56
N GLY A 21 -11.06 10.41 2.52
CA GLY A 21 -11.56 10.22 1.15
C GLY A 21 -11.60 11.49 0.30
N MET A 22 -10.99 12.58 0.74
CA MET A 22 -10.95 13.86 0.04
C MET A 22 -9.75 13.98 -0.91
N CYS A 23 -8.61 13.34 -0.62
CA CYS A 23 -7.38 13.52 -1.40
C CYS A 23 -7.12 12.47 -2.49
N GLY A 24 -7.70 11.26 -2.38
CA GLY A 24 -7.44 10.16 -3.31
C GLY A 24 -6.01 9.59 -3.28
N GLY A 25 -5.18 9.97 -2.31
CA GLY A 25 -3.82 9.45 -2.11
C GLY A 25 -3.83 7.93 -1.91
N CYS A 26 -4.82 7.42 -1.19
CA CYS A 26 -5.01 6.01 -0.89
C CYS A 26 -5.72 5.20 -1.98
N ARG A 27 -5.89 5.73 -3.21
CA ARG A 27 -6.64 5.02 -4.26
C ARG A 27 -6.07 3.64 -4.61
N VAL A 28 -6.93 2.66 -4.78
CA VAL A 28 -6.57 1.29 -5.18
C VAL A 28 -7.51 0.86 -6.30
N ASN A 29 -6.99 0.07 -7.24
CA ASN A 29 -7.83 -0.54 -8.27
C ASN A 29 -8.20 -1.96 -7.80
N VAL A 30 -9.50 -2.18 -7.61
CA VAL A 30 -10.07 -3.46 -7.17
C VAL A 30 -11.20 -3.79 -8.13
N ALA A 31 -11.16 -4.97 -8.76
CA ALA A 31 -12.15 -5.41 -9.73
C ALA A 31 -12.37 -4.43 -10.92
N ASN A 32 -11.32 -3.73 -11.36
CA ASN A 32 -11.34 -2.67 -12.39
C ASN A 32 -12.05 -1.37 -11.96
N GLU A 33 -12.38 -1.21 -10.68
CA GLU A 33 -12.91 0.03 -10.13
C GLU A 33 -11.87 0.72 -9.25
N ASN A 34 -11.81 2.05 -9.32
CA ASN A 34 -11.01 2.85 -8.40
C ASN A 34 -11.77 3.00 -7.08
N LYS A 35 -11.19 2.51 -5.98
CA LYS A 35 -11.69 2.63 -4.60
C LYS A 35 -10.70 3.39 -3.74
N PHE A 36 -11.14 3.97 -2.63
CA PHE A 36 -10.29 4.67 -1.67
C PHE A 36 -10.11 3.84 -0.41
N ALA A 37 -8.90 3.33 -0.15
CA ALA A 37 -8.67 2.41 0.95
C ALA A 37 -8.98 2.97 2.35
N CYS A 38 -8.99 4.29 2.54
CA CYS A 38 -9.34 4.90 3.83
C CYS A 38 -10.86 4.99 4.10
N VAL A 39 -11.70 4.85 3.07
CA VAL A 39 -13.17 4.92 3.20
C VAL A 39 -13.82 3.60 2.81
N ASP A 40 -13.42 3.04 1.67
CA ASP A 40 -13.96 1.80 1.11
C ASP A 40 -13.25 0.53 1.61
N GLY A 41 -12.15 0.69 2.35
CA GLY A 41 -11.28 -0.39 2.82
C GLY A 41 -11.09 -0.38 4.34
N PRO A 42 -9.89 -0.76 4.85
CA PRO A 42 -8.67 -1.13 4.12
C PRO A 42 -8.66 -2.59 3.63
N GLU A 43 -9.70 -3.36 3.95
CA GLU A 43 -9.82 -4.78 3.66
C GLU A 43 -10.49 -5.01 2.30
N PHE A 44 -9.80 -5.72 1.41
CA PHE A 44 -10.28 -6.03 0.06
C PHE A 44 -10.02 -7.51 -0.28
N ASP A 45 -10.73 -8.03 -1.29
CA ASP A 45 -10.41 -9.34 -1.85
C ASP A 45 -9.06 -9.28 -2.56
N ALA A 46 -8.08 -10.02 -2.03
CA ALA A 46 -6.73 -10.07 -2.57
C ALA A 46 -6.70 -10.56 -4.03
N HIS A 47 -7.72 -11.28 -4.50
CA HIS A 47 -7.74 -11.79 -5.87
C HIS A 47 -8.24 -10.74 -6.88
N GLU A 48 -8.85 -9.66 -6.40
CA GLU A 48 -9.37 -8.59 -7.26
C GLU A 48 -8.51 -7.33 -7.25
N VAL A 49 -7.54 -7.24 -6.33
CA VAL A 49 -6.63 -6.10 -6.18
C VAL A 49 -5.54 -6.10 -7.27
N ASP A 50 -5.33 -4.94 -7.90
CA ASP A 50 -4.13 -4.66 -8.71
C ASP A 50 -2.92 -4.33 -7.82
N PHE A 51 -2.16 -5.38 -7.47
CA PHE A 51 -0.93 -5.22 -6.69
C PHE A 51 0.19 -4.52 -7.47
N ALA A 52 0.24 -4.62 -8.79
CA ALA A 52 1.30 -3.99 -9.58
C ALA A 52 1.16 -2.47 -9.53
N GLY A 53 -0.07 -1.97 -9.73
CA GLY A 53 -0.41 -0.56 -9.56
C GLY A 53 -0.14 -0.09 -8.13
N LEU A 54 -0.57 -0.85 -7.11
CA LEU A 54 -0.33 -0.50 -5.71
C LEU A 54 1.17 -0.37 -5.38
N MET A 55 1.99 -1.34 -5.79
CA MET A 55 3.44 -1.34 -5.55
C MET A 55 4.14 -0.17 -6.26
N ALA A 56 3.75 0.14 -7.49
CA ALA A 56 4.29 1.29 -8.21
C ALA A 56 4.02 2.60 -7.48
N ARG A 57 2.80 2.76 -6.94
CA ARG A 57 2.40 3.95 -6.16
C ARG A 57 3.18 4.04 -4.85
N GLN A 58 3.38 2.94 -4.13
CA GLN A 58 4.16 2.94 -2.89
C GLN A 58 5.59 3.44 -3.08
N ARG A 59 6.20 3.21 -4.26
CA ARG A 59 7.57 3.66 -4.55
C ARG A 59 7.69 5.13 -4.96
N MET A 60 6.58 5.84 -5.11
CA MET A 60 6.56 7.23 -5.62
C MET A 60 7.48 8.17 -4.83
N TYR A 61 7.53 8.02 -3.50
CA TYR A 61 8.33 8.89 -2.62
C TYR A 61 9.66 8.27 -2.18
N HIS A 62 10.05 7.12 -2.73
CA HIS A 62 11.26 6.40 -2.30
C HIS A 62 12.53 7.27 -2.29
N ASN A 63 12.69 8.17 -3.27
CA ASN A 63 13.85 9.07 -3.30
C ASN A 63 13.83 10.13 -2.19
N HIS A 64 12.65 10.68 -1.89
CA HIS A 64 12.46 11.63 -0.79
C HIS A 64 12.66 10.92 0.56
N GLU A 65 12.06 9.75 0.74
CA GLU A 65 12.26 8.90 1.92
C GLU A 65 13.74 8.57 2.12
N LYS A 66 14.49 8.29 1.04
CA LYS A 66 15.93 8.00 1.12
C LYS A 66 16.76 9.22 1.55
N GLN A 67 16.36 10.44 1.17
CA GLN A 67 17.02 11.67 1.56
C GLN A 67 16.75 12.01 3.03
N GLU A 68 15.50 11.88 3.46
CA GLU A 68 15.06 12.19 4.82
C GLU A 68 15.34 11.07 5.82
N ARG A 69 15.63 9.85 5.34
CA ARG A 69 16.03 8.75 6.21
C ARG A 69 17.35 9.15 6.88
N PRO A 70 17.38 9.37 8.21
CA PRO A 70 18.65 9.57 8.89
C PRO A 70 19.51 8.37 8.55
N GLN A 71 20.77 8.61 8.16
CA GLN A 71 21.70 7.53 7.89
C GLN A 71 21.85 6.70 9.17
N GLY A 72 21.01 5.68 9.31
CA GLY A 72 21.09 4.64 10.33
C GLY A 72 22.26 3.72 10.01
N GLY A 73 23.46 4.31 9.92
CA GLY A 73 24.73 3.65 9.69
C GLY A 73 25.54 3.52 10.96
N ASN A 74 24.91 3.45 12.14
CA ASN A 74 25.64 3.18 13.38
C ASN A 74 24.86 2.42 14.47
N CYS A 75 23.86 1.61 14.10
CA CYS A 75 23.44 0.54 15.01
C CYS A 75 24.53 -0.55 14.97
N LYS A 76 25.52 -0.42 15.85
CA LYS A 76 26.35 -1.55 16.27
C LYS A 76 25.43 -2.53 17.02
N CYS A 77 24.85 -3.48 16.29
CA CYS A 77 24.33 -4.68 16.93
C CYS A 77 25.50 -5.32 17.67
N HIS A 78 25.48 -5.28 19.00
CA HIS A 78 26.44 -5.99 19.82
C HIS A 78 26.25 -7.48 19.56
N GLY A 79 27.38 -8.17 19.34
CA GLY A 79 27.43 -9.63 19.27
C GLY A 79 27.10 -10.27 20.60
#